data_AF-A0A0G0THY9-F1
#
_entry.id   AF-A0A0G0THY9-F1
#
_cell.length_a   1.000
_cell.length_b   1.000
_cell.length_c   1.000
_cell.angle_alpha   90.00
_cell.angle_beta   90.00
_cell.angle_gamma   90.00
#
_symmetry.space_group_name_H-M   'P 1'
#
loop_
_entity.id
_entity.type
_entity.pdbx_description
1 polymer ?
#
loop_
_entity_poly.entity_id
_entity_poly.type
_entity_poly.pdbx_seq_one_letter_code
_entity_poly.pdbx_strand_id
1 'polypeptide(L)'
;MRVGRDHINAIINTLFLAYTGASFPLLILLYANNQPGAITLSGEGVMTEIMRAMLGSMGVVASVPITTFLASYIFSRPQKDKTK
;
A
#
# COMPACT_ATOMS: atom_id res chain seq x y z
N MET A 1 3.75 16.86 -18.54
CA MET A 1 3.39 15.43 -18.42
C MET A 1 3.80 14.94 -17.02
N ARG A 2 2.85 14.54 -16.16
CA ARG A 2 3.10 14.07 -14.76
C ARG A 2 2.68 12.61 -14.56
N VAL A 3 2.74 11.80 -15.62
CA VAL A 3 2.18 10.43 -15.71
C VAL A 3 2.58 9.54 -14.52
N GLY A 4 3.83 9.60 -14.06
CA GLY A 4 4.26 8.79 -12.90
C GLY A 4 3.56 9.16 -11.59
N ARG A 5 3.27 10.45 -11.36
CA ARG A 5 2.56 10.90 -10.16
C ARG A 5 1.07 10.57 -10.24
N ASP A 6 0.49 10.71 -11.43
CA ASP A 6 -0.91 10.40 -11.67
C ASP A 6 -1.17 8.89 -11.54
N HIS A 7 -0.23 8.05 -11.99
CA HIS A 7 -0.29 6.60 -11.82
C HIS A 7 -0.21 6.17 -10.35
N ILE A 8 0.70 6.76 -9.56
CA ILE A 8 0.80 6.47 -8.12
C ILE A 8 -0.48 6.89 -7.40
N ASN A 9 -1.05 8.04 -7.72
CA ASN A 9 -2.31 8.50 -7.13
C ASN A 9 -3.47 7.52 -7.41
N ALA A 10 -3.56 6.99 -8.63
CA ALA A 10 -4.56 6.00 -9.00
C ALA A 10 -4.42 4.68 -8.20
N ILE A 11 -3.18 4.20 -8.01
CA ILE A 11 -2.90 3.00 -7.19
C ILE A 11 -3.33 3.21 -5.74
N ILE A 12 -2.98 4.36 -5.14
CA ILE A 12 -3.31 4.68 -3.74
C ILE A 12 -4.82 4.64 -3.53
N ASN A 13 -5.60 5.25 -4.42
CA ASN A 13 -7.05 5.27 -4.32
C ASN A 13 -7.66 3.86 -4.38
N THR A 14 -7.20 3.03 -5.31
CA THR A 14 -7.67 1.64 -5.41
C THR A 14 -7.28 0.82 -4.18
N LEU A 15 -6.08 1.04 -3.63
CA LEU A 15 -5.63 0.35 -2.43
C LEU A 15 -6.46 0.72 -1.19
N PHE A 16 -6.81 2.01 -1.05
CA PHE A 16 -7.70 2.47 0.01
C PHE A 16 -9.07 1.79 -0.05
N LEU A 17 -9.67 1.72 -1.26
CA LEU A 17 -10.95 1.05 -1.46
C LEU A 17 -10.87 -0.45 -1.16
N ALA A 18 -9.82 -1.13 -1.65
CA ALA A 18 -9.59 -2.55 -1.41
C ALA A 18 -9.42 -2.85 0.09
N TYR A 19 -8.67 -2.01 0.81
CA TYR A 19 -8.44 -2.22 2.24
C TYR A 19 -9.71 -1.99 3.06
N THR A 20 -10.45 -0.93 2.75
CA THR A 20 -11.74 -0.64 3.38
C THR A 20 -12.73 -1.79 3.19
N GLY A 21 -12.82 -2.33 1.96
CA GLY A 21 -13.66 -3.48 1.65
C GLY A 21 -13.22 -4.76 2.38
N ALA A 22 -11.92 -5.04 2.43
CA ALA A 22 -11.38 -6.23 3.08
C ALA A 22 -11.59 -6.22 4.60
N SER A 23 -11.49 -5.06 5.24
CA SER A 23 -11.72 -4.92 6.69
C SER A 23 -13.20 -4.79 7.08
N PHE A 24 -14.12 -4.72 6.12
CA PHE A 24 -15.55 -4.50 6.39
C PHE A 24 -16.22 -5.57 7.27
N PRO A 25 -15.97 -6.89 7.08
CA PRO A 25 -16.52 -7.92 7.96
C PRO A 25 -16.05 -7.77 9.42
N LEU A 26 -14.80 -7.36 9.60
CA LEU A 26 -14.22 -7.08 10.92
C LEU A 26 -14.94 -5.88 11.56
N LEU A 27 -15.16 -4.80 10.80
CA LEU A 27 -15.92 -3.64 11.29
C LEU A 27 -17.35 -4.01 11.73
N ILE A 28 -18.04 -4.87 10.99
CA ILE A 28 -19.37 -5.39 11.37
C ILE A 28 -19.29 -6.17 12.68
N LEU A 29 -18.29 -7.05 12.83
CA LEU A 29 -18.09 -7.84 14.04
C LEU A 29 -17.80 -6.97 15.27
N LEU A 30 -17.04 -5.89 15.10
CA LEU A 30 -16.80 -4.89 16.14
C LEU A 30 -18.07 -4.14 16.53
N TYR A 31 -18.82 -3.70 15.53
CA TYR A 31 -20.11 -3.04 15.73
C TYR A 31 -21.07 -3.94 16.52
N ALA A 32 -21.08 -5.25 16.24
CA ALA A 32 -21.92 -6.21 16.94
C ALA A 32 -21.45 -6.53 18.38
N ASN A 33 -20.15 -6.42 18.69
CA ASN A 33 -19.59 -6.83 19.98
C ASN A 33 -19.78 -5.82 21.13
N ASN A 34 -20.18 -4.58 20.84
CA ASN A 34 -20.50 -3.53 21.81
C ASN A 34 -19.51 -3.37 23.00
N GLN A 35 -18.23 -3.63 22.75
CA GLN A 35 -17.17 -3.54 23.75
C GLN A 35 -16.57 -2.13 23.83
N PRO A 36 -15.94 -1.75 24.96
CA PRO A 36 -15.22 -0.49 25.07
C PRO A 36 -14.14 -0.38 23.99
N GLY A 37 -14.11 0.75 23.27
CA GLY A 37 -13.23 0.95 22.11
C GLY A 37 -11.73 0.75 22.40
N ALA A 38 -11.29 1.00 23.64
CA ALA A 38 -9.91 0.74 24.07
C ALA A 38 -9.58 -0.77 24.13
N ILE A 39 -10.52 -1.60 24.60
CA ILE A 39 -10.36 -3.07 24.68
C ILE A 39 -10.40 -3.67 23.27
N THR A 40 -11.30 -3.15 22.44
CA THR A 40 -11.41 -3.51 21.02
C THR A 40 -10.10 -3.25 20.26
N LEU A 41 -9.50 -2.07 20.44
CA LEU A 41 -8.30 -1.67 19.70
C LEU A 41 -7.08 -2.54 20.05
N SER A 42 -6.97 -2.95 21.31
CA SER A 42 -5.91 -3.86 21.77
C SER A 42 -6.17 -5.33 21.44
N GLY A 43 -7.33 -5.66 20.87
CA GLY A 43 -7.68 -7.02 20.47
C GLY A 43 -6.80 -7.52 19.32
N GLU A 44 -6.39 -8.80 19.39
CA GLU A 44 -5.50 -9.43 18.40
C GLU A 44 -6.00 -9.29 16.97
N GLY A 45 -7.29 -9.51 16.72
CA GLY A 45 -7.89 -9.39 15.39
C GLY A 45 -7.78 -7.97 14.81
N VAL A 46 -8.13 -6.96 15.61
CA VAL A 46 -8.10 -5.55 15.19
C VAL A 46 -6.66 -5.10 14.94
N MET A 47 -5.76 -5.42 15.88
CA MET A 47 -4.38 -4.97 15.78
C MET A 47 -3.64 -5.63 14.61
N THR A 48 -3.93 -6.90 14.34
CA THR A 48 -3.41 -7.62 13.17
C THR A 48 -3.91 -7.00 11.87
N GLU A 49 -5.18 -6.60 11.80
CA GLU A 49 -5.73 -5.91 10.62
C GLU A 49 -5.07 -4.55 10.40
N ILE A 50 -4.88 -3.76 11.46
CA ILE A 50 -4.24 -2.45 11.38
C ILE A 50 -2.81 -2.60 10.88
N MET A 51 -2.03 -3.50 11.48
CA MET A 51 -0.65 -3.75 11.06
C MET A 51 -0.58 -4.22 9.61
N ARG A 52 -1.47 -5.14 9.20
CA ARG A 52 -1.55 -5.61 7.82
C ARG A 52 -1.88 -4.47 6.84
N ALA A 53 -2.69 -3.49 7.25
CA ALA A 53 -3.07 -2.32 6.45
C ALA A 53 -1.89 -1.42 6.18
N MET A 54 -1.20 -1.10 7.27
CA MET A 54 -0.07 -0.20 7.26
C MET A 54 1.07 -0.83 6.47
N LEU A 55 1.41 -2.09 6.76
CA LEU A 55 2.48 -2.79 6.07
C LEU A 55 2.15 -3.04 4.59
N GLY A 56 0.90 -3.43 4.27
CA GLY A 56 0.48 -3.63 2.88
C GLY A 56 0.56 -2.36 2.05
N SER A 57 0.06 -1.24 2.59
CA SER A 57 0.10 0.05 1.90
C SER A 57 1.51 0.62 1.78
N MET A 58 2.30 0.59 2.86
CA MET A 58 3.71 1.01 2.83
C MET A 58 4.53 0.16 1.85
N GLY A 59 4.31 -1.16 1.84
CA GLY A 59 4.99 -2.09 0.93
C GLY A 59 4.69 -1.77 -0.54
N VAL A 60 3.43 -1.54 -0.89
CA VAL A 60 3.03 -1.17 -2.26
C VAL A 60 3.63 0.17 -2.68
N VAL A 61 3.52 1.20 -1.85
CA VAL A 61 4.07 2.54 -2.14
C VAL A 61 5.60 2.51 -2.25
N ALA A 62 6.28 1.70 -1.43
CA ALA A 62 7.73 1.56 -1.48
C ALA A 62 8.21 0.69 -2.65
N SER A 63 7.42 -0.29 -3.10
CA SER A 63 7.81 -1.21 -4.17
C SER A 63 8.13 -0.50 -5.49
N VAL A 64 7.35 0.52 -5.87
CA VAL A 64 7.54 1.28 -7.12
C VAL A 64 8.88 2.04 -7.17
N PRO A 65 9.23 2.90 -6.18
CA PRO A 65 10.53 3.57 -6.17
C PRO A 65 11.69 2.59 -5.97
N ILE A 66 11.53 1.53 -5.16
CA ILE A 66 12.58 0.51 -4.96
C ILE A 66 12.90 -0.20 -6.28
N THR A 67 11.87 -0.67 -7.01
CA THR A 67 12.05 -1.35 -8.29
C THR A 67 12.62 -0.41 -9.35
N THR A 68 12.21 0.86 -9.37
CA THR A 68 12.76 1.88 -10.27
C THR A 68 14.23 2.16 -9.97
N PHE A 69 14.59 2.29 -8.69
CA PHE A 69 15.97 2.50 -8.26
C PHE A 69 16.85 1.32 -8.66
N LEU A 70 16.43 0.09 -8.34
CA LEU A 70 17.12 -1.14 -8.74
C LEU A 70 17.29 -1.23 -10.26
N ALA A 71 16.23 -0.98 -11.03
CA ALA A 71 16.28 -0.98 -12.48
C ALA A 71 17.27 0.05 -13.01
N SER A 72 17.23 1.28 -12.49
CA SER A 72 18.16 2.34 -12.91
C SER A 72 19.62 2.01 -12.57
N TYR A 73 19.86 1.36 -11.45
CA TYR A 73 21.20 0.94 -11.02
C TYR A 73 21.75 -0.18 -11.90
N ILE A 74 20.94 -1.21 -12.17
CA ILE A 74 21.34 -2.37 -12.99
C ILE A 74 21.49 -1.99 -14.47
N PHE A 75 20.60 -1.15 -14.99
CA PHE A 75 20.53 -0.80 -16.41
C PHE A 75 21.14 0.58 -16.75
N SER A 76 21.85 1.24 -15.82
CA SER A 76 22.70 2.40 -16.13
C SER A 76 23.91 1.99 -16.97
N ARG A 77 23.68 1.61 -18.23
CA ARG A 77 24.71 1.59 -19.27
C ARG A 77 24.48 2.82 -20.13
N PRO A 78 25.48 3.71 -20.32
CA PRO A 78 25.37 4.79 -21.28
C PRO A 78 25.14 4.15 -22.65
N GLN A 79 23.95 4.38 -23.20
CA GLN A 79 23.60 3.97 -24.54
C GLN A 79 24.53 4.71 -25.49
N LYS A 80 25.60 4.03 -25.93
CA LYS A 80 26.57 4.56 -26.89
C LYS A 80 25.81 4.81 -28.18
N ASP A 81 25.51 6.08 -28.42
CA ASP A 81 24.84 6.57 -29.62
C ASP A 81 25.62 6.08 -30.84
N LYS A 82 25.07 5.09 -31.54
CA LYS A 82 25.58 4.65 -32.84
C LYS A 82 24.94 5.55 -33.89
N THR A 83 25.36 6.81 -33.93
CA THR A 83 25.17 7.64 -35.11
C THR A 83 26.36 7.40 -36.04
N LYS A 84 26.01 7.05 -37.29
CA LYS A 84 26.88 6.71 -38.40
C LYS A 84 27.92 7.77 -38.74
#